data_AF-A0A5E7YM35-F1
#
_entry.id   AF-A0A5E7YM35-F1
#
_cell.length_a   1.000
_cell.length_b   1.000
_cell.length_c   1.000
_cell.angle_alpha   90.00
_cell.angle_beta   90.00
_cell.angle_gamma   90.00
#
_symmetry.space_group_name_H-M   'P 1'
#
loop_
_entity.id
_entity.type
_entity.pdbx_description
1 polymer ?
#
loop_
_entity_poly.entity_id
_entity_poly.type
_entity_poly.pdbx_seq_one_letter_code
_entity_poly.pdbx_strand_id
1 'polypeptide(L)'
;MSATIIDGKAFAAGLRARIADGVTAFRTQAGRAPGLAVVLVGEDPASNVYVRSKGKATREAGMESIEHRLPADVSADDLLALVATLNADPAIDGILVQLPLPKHIDEQAVISAIDPDKDVDGFHPINAGRLATGLPGFVPCTPFGCVLLLKSVLPSLSGLEAVVVGRSNIVGKPMAQLLLRESCTVTVVHSRTKDVPAHIRRADIVVAAVGIPQMIKGDWLKPGATVIDVGINRTETGLVGDVDFASAVDVAGAITPVPGGVGPMTIACLLRNTLVSAGRREGVVVDEAMLDRAGL
;
A
#
# COMPACT_ATOMS: atom_id res chain seq x y z
N MET A 1 9.22 28.90 -4.70
CA MET A 1 8.31 28.59 -3.57
C MET A 1 8.61 27.16 -3.17
N SER A 2 8.77 26.89 -1.87
CA SER A 2 9.07 25.52 -1.39
C SER A 2 7.81 24.66 -1.46
N ALA A 3 7.96 23.37 -1.79
CA ALA A 3 6.86 22.43 -1.96
C ALA A 3 6.05 22.21 -0.67
N THR A 4 4.75 21.96 -0.81
CA THR A 4 3.91 21.52 0.31
C THR A 4 4.28 20.08 0.70
N ILE A 5 4.54 19.83 1.98
CA ILE A 5 4.85 18.49 2.47
C ILE A 5 3.58 17.67 2.63
N ILE A 6 3.51 16.52 1.97
CA ILE A 6 2.42 15.57 2.08
C ILE A 6 2.72 14.63 3.26
N ASP A 7 2.23 14.99 4.44
CA ASP A 7 2.47 14.25 5.69
C ASP A 7 1.61 12.97 5.77
N GLY A 8 2.14 11.88 5.23
CA GLY A 8 1.46 10.59 5.27
C GLY A 8 1.43 9.95 6.66
N LYS A 9 2.29 10.35 7.59
CA LYS A 9 2.23 9.91 8.99
C LYS A 9 1.00 10.50 9.68
N ALA A 10 0.75 11.80 9.50
CA ALA A 10 -0.44 12.47 10.01
C ALA A 10 -1.71 11.90 9.37
N PHE A 11 -1.73 11.74 8.04
CA PHE A 11 -2.87 11.14 7.34
C PHE A 11 -3.17 9.72 7.86
N ALA A 12 -2.14 8.87 7.95
CA ALA A 12 -2.30 7.50 8.43
C ALA A 12 -2.81 7.44 9.87
N ALA A 13 -2.45 8.40 10.72
CA ALA A 13 -2.99 8.48 12.08
C ALA A 13 -4.51 8.78 12.07
N GLY A 14 -4.95 9.76 11.28
CA GLY A 14 -6.37 10.07 11.12
C GLY A 14 -7.17 8.91 10.52
N LEU A 15 -6.61 8.23 9.52
CA LEU A 15 -7.21 7.03 8.93
C LEU A 15 -7.36 5.90 9.96
N ARG A 16 -6.32 5.62 10.76
CA ARG A 16 -6.39 4.60 11.83
C ARG A 16 -7.44 4.94 12.89
N ALA A 17 -7.63 6.21 13.24
CA ALA A 17 -8.69 6.61 14.17
C ALA A 17 -10.08 6.30 13.61
N ARG A 18 -10.36 6.68 12.36
CA ARG A 18 -11.64 6.34 11.70
C ARG A 18 -11.85 4.83 11.55
N ILE A 19 -10.78 4.08 11.30
CA ILE A 19 -10.84 2.61 11.28
C ILE A 19 -11.21 2.07 12.66
N ALA A 20 -10.65 2.59 13.75
CA ALA A 20 -10.99 2.15 15.11
C ALA A 20 -12.47 2.45 15.45
N ASP A 21 -12.99 3.59 15.02
CA ASP A 21 -14.42 3.90 15.13
C ASP A 21 -15.28 2.92 14.32
N GLY A 22 -14.86 2.62 13.08
CA GLY A 22 -15.50 1.64 12.21
C GLY A 22 -15.47 0.22 12.78
N VAL A 23 -14.37 -0.19 13.41
CA VAL A 23 -14.24 -1.48 14.12
C VAL A 23 -15.19 -1.53 15.31
N THR A 24 -15.32 -0.43 16.06
CA THR A 24 -16.28 -0.35 17.17
C THR A 24 -17.71 -0.56 16.67
N ALA A 25 -18.10 0.15 15.60
CA ALA A 25 -19.41 0.00 14.98
C ALA A 25 -19.65 -1.42 14.42
N PHE A 26 -18.63 -2.02 13.80
CA PHE A 26 -18.69 -3.40 13.32
C PHE A 26 -18.90 -4.39 14.48
N ARG A 27 -18.13 -4.26 15.57
CA ARG A 27 -18.24 -5.13 16.75
C ARG A 27 -19.64 -5.11 17.35
N THR A 28 -20.28 -3.93 17.40
CA THR A 28 -21.66 -3.80 17.88
C THR A 28 -22.67 -4.55 17.00
N GLN A 29 -22.46 -4.59 15.68
CA GLN A 29 -23.39 -5.24 14.74
C GLN A 29 -23.12 -6.73 14.57
N ALA A 30 -21.85 -7.13 14.42
CA ALA A 30 -21.45 -8.51 14.13
C ALA A 30 -21.18 -9.36 15.38
N GLY A 31 -21.05 -8.74 16.57
CA GLY A 31 -20.77 -9.47 17.82
C GLY A 31 -19.35 -10.05 17.95
N ARG A 32 -18.45 -9.77 16.98
CA ARG A 32 -17.03 -10.14 17.01
C ARG A 32 -16.17 -9.00 16.44
N ALA A 33 -14.86 -9.09 16.62
CA ALA A 33 -13.92 -8.18 15.99
C ALA A 33 -13.45 -8.69 14.62
N PRO A 34 -13.00 -7.80 13.70
CA PRO A 34 -12.29 -8.22 12.50
C PRO A 34 -10.99 -8.94 12.87
N GLY A 35 -10.67 -10.03 12.18
CA GLY A 35 -9.44 -10.81 12.39
C GLY A 35 -8.43 -10.65 11.25
N LEU A 36 -7.19 -10.29 11.59
CA LEU A 36 -6.05 -10.26 10.66
C LEU A 36 -5.03 -11.33 11.06
N ALA A 37 -4.78 -12.27 10.15
CA ALA A 37 -3.68 -13.22 10.24
C ALA A 37 -2.46 -12.69 9.48
N VAL A 38 -1.29 -12.71 10.13
CA VAL A 38 0.00 -12.36 9.54
C VAL A 38 0.92 -13.57 9.61
N VAL A 39 1.44 -13.99 8.45
CA VAL A 39 2.39 -15.09 8.33
C VAL A 39 3.76 -14.53 8.01
N LEU A 40 4.75 -14.85 8.83
CA LEU A 40 6.15 -14.49 8.66
C LEU A 40 6.96 -15.79 8.51
N VAL A 41 7.77 -15.86 7.45
CA VAL A 41 8.66 -16.99 7.19
C VAL A 41 10.11 -16.53 7.32
N GLY A 42 10.86 -17.14 8.24
CA GLY A 42 12.25 -16.79 8.52
C GLY A 42 12.41 -15.58 9.44
N GLU A 43 13.65 -15.05 9.50
CA GLU A 43 14.07 -14.10 10.54
C GLU A 43 14.62 -12.78 9.99
N ASP A 44 14.17 -12.34 8.80
CA ASP A 44 14.62 -11.06 8.25
C ASP A 44 14.34 -9.90 9.26
N PRO A 45 15.37 -9.17 9.72
CA PRO A 45 15.20 -8.13 10.75
C PRO A 45 14.26 -7.00 10.34
N ALA A 46 14.25 -6.63 9.05
CA ALA A 46 13.36 -5.59 8.54
C ALA A 46 11.89 -6.05 8.58
N SER A 47 11.64 -7.29 8.17
CA SER A 47 10.32 -7.95 8.21
C SER A 47 9.80 -8.06 9.64
N ASN A 48 10.66 -8.41 10.61
CA ASN A 48 10.30 -8.47 12.03
C ASN A 48 9.78 -7.14 12.59
N VAL A 49 10.48 -6.03 12.29
CA VAL A 49 10.04 -4.69 12.72
C VAL A 49 8.70 -4.34 12.08
N TYR A 50 8.52 -4.67 10.81
CA TYR A 50 7.31 -4.36 10.06
C TYR A 50 6.10 -5.15 10.55
N VAL A 51 6.24 -6.46 10.76
CA VAL A 51 5.19 -7.34 11.31
C VAL A 51 4.80 -6.90 12.73
N ARG A 52 5.78 -6.59 13.59
CA ARG A 52 5.49 -6.06 14.93
C ARG A 52 4.70 -4.76 14.88
N SER A 53 5.03 -3.86 13.96
CA SER A 53 4.30 -2.61 13.77
C SER A 53 2.86 -2.85 13.29
N LYS A 54 2.65 -3.81 12.38
CA LYS A 54 1.31 -4.22 11.92
C LYS A 54 0.49 -4.76 13.09
N GLY A 55 1.00 -5.76 13.81
CA GLY A 55 0.27 -6.38 14.93
C GLY A 55 -0.02 -5.42 16.08
N LYS A 56 0.83 -4.40 16.30
CA LYS A 56 0.51 -3.30 17.22
C LYS A 56 -0.66 -2.46 16.71
N ALA A 57 -0.59 -1.98 15.47
CA ALA A 57 -1.62 -1.13 14.89
C ALA A 57 -2.98 -1.83 14.76
N THR A 58 -2.99 -3.13 14.45
CA THR A 58 -4.20 -3.98 14.41
C THR A 58 -4.91 -3.99 15.77
N ARG A 59 -4.17 -4.25 16.85
CA ARG A 59 -4.73 -4.26 18.20
C ARG A 59 -5.16 -2.89 18.67
N GLU A 60 -4.40 -1.83 18.34
CA GLU A 60 -4.79 -0.44 18.63
C GLU A 60 -6.08 -0.03 17.92
N ALA A 61 -6.37 -0.60 16.75
CA ALA A 61 -7.64 -0.40 16.04
C ALA A 61 -8.80 -1.25 16.60
N GLY A 62 -8.57 -2.11 17.61
CA GLY A 62 -9.60 -2.97 18.21
C GLY A 62 -9.89 -4.26 17.44
N MET A 63 -9.02 -4.65 16.51
CA MET A 63 -9.10 -5.90 15.74
C MET A 63 -8.32 -7.04 16.43
N GLU A 64 -8.65 -8.28 16.08
CA GLU A 64 -7.84 -9.44 16.46
C GLU A 64 -6.61 -9.54 15.55
N SER A 65 -5.45 -9.76 16.14
CA SER A 65 -4.17 -9.93 15.43
C SER A 65 -3.60 -11.30 15.73
N ILE A 66 -3.53 -12.15 14.71
CA ILE A 66 -2.99 -13.50 14.81
C ILE A 66 -1.69 -13.56 14.02
N GLU A 67 -0.62 -14.02 14.66
CA GLU A 67 0.71 -14.04 14.08
C GLU A 67 1.24 -15.47 14.01
N HIS A 68 1.61 -15.90 12.81
CA HIS A 68 2.26 -17.19 12.55
C HIS A 68 3.71 -16.94 12.16
N ARG A 69 4.64 -17.46 12.97
CA ARG A 69 6.08 -17.42 12.69
C ARG A 69 6.53 -18.81 12.30
N LEU A 70 6.98 -18.94 11.06
CA LEU A 70 7.51 -20.17 10.49
C LEU A 70 9.02 -20.06 10.31
N PRO A 71 9.77 -21.16 10.48
CA PRO A 71 11.21 -21.13 10.27
C PRO A 71 11.55 -20.93 8.79
N ALA A 72 12.77 -20.47 8.51
CA ALA A 72 13.20 -20.16 7.14
C ALA A 72 13.30 -21.39 6.22
N ASP A 73 13.32 -22.60 6.79
CA ASP A 73 13.40 -23.89 6.09
C ASP A 73 12.03 -24.59 5.97
N VAL A 74 10.94 -23.93 6.35
CA VAL A 74 9.58 -24.48 6.19
C VAL A 74 9.33 -24.90 4.74
N SER A 75 8.63 -26.02 4.55
CA SER A 75 8.27 -26.49 3.22
C SER A 75 7.19 -25.61 2.58
N ALA A 76 7.14 -25.59 1.24
CA ALA A 76 6.06 -24.90 0.52
C ALA A 76 4.69 -25.50 0.86
N ASP A 77 4.61 -26.83 1.00
CA ASP A 77 3.37 -27.54 1.31
C ASP A 77 2.84 -27.18 2.70
N ASP A 78 3.70 -27.08 3.71
CA ASP A 78 3.29 -26.68 5.07
C ASP A 78 2.77 -25.24 5.11
N LEU A 79 3.43 -24.32 4.38
CA LEU A 79 2.97 -22.94 4.27
C LEU A 79 1.63 -22.85 3.54
N LEU A 80 1.44 -23.60 2.46
CA LEU A 80 0.17 -23.65 1.74
C LEU A 80 -0.95 -24.28 2.60
N ALA A 81 -0.64 -25.30 3.40
CA ALA A 81 -1.59 -25.90 4.34
C ALA A 81 -2.01 -24.91 5.44
N LEU A 82 -1.09 -24.08 5.94
CA LEU A 82 -1.42 -23.00 6.85
C LEU A 82 -2.35 -21.96 6.19
N VAL A 83 -2.03 -21.52 4.97
CA VAL A 83 -2.89 -20.57 4.22
C VAL A 83 -4.28 -21.15 4.01
N ALA A 84 -4.40 -22.44 3.66
CA ALA A 84 -5.69 -23.12 3.53
C ALA A 84 -6.49 -23.14 4.85
N THR A 85 -5.81 -23.36 5.98
CA THR A 85 -6.43 -23.30 7.31
C THR A 85 -6.98 -21.90 7.60
N LEU A 86 -6.18 -20.85 7.31
CA LEU A 86 -6.59 -19.46 7.51
C LEU A 86 -7.74 -19.03 6.58
N ASN A 87 -7.76 -19.54 5.34
CA ASN A 87 -8.87 -19.33 4.42
C ASN A 87 -10.17 -19.92 4.97
N ALA A 88 -10.11 -21.13 5.54
CA ALA A 88 -11.27 -21.82 6.09
C ALA A 88 -11.76 -21.22 7.44
N ASP A 89 -10.89 -20.54 8.18
CA ASP A 89 -11.23 -20.01 9.50
C ASP A 89 -12.23 -18.84 9.41
N PRO A 90 -13.46 -18.97 9.96
CA PRO A 90 -14.45 -17.90 9.91
C PRO A 90 -14.03 -16.65 10.68
N ALA A 91 -13.17 -16.76 11.69
CA ALA A 91 -12.67 -15.63 12.49
C ALA A 91 -11.60 -14.79 11.77
N ILE A 92 -11.03 -15.29 10.66
CA ILE A 92 -10.04 -14.57 9.86
C ILE A 92 -10.71 -13.86 8.70
N ASP A 93 -10.60 -12.53 8.65
CA ASP A 93 -11.10 -11.68 7.57
C ASP A 93 -10.00 -11.22 6.63
N GLY A 94 -8.76 -11.13 7.11
CA GLY A 94 -7.60 -10.74 6.32
C GLY A 94 -6.43 -11.67 6.53
N ILE A 95 -5.74 -12.01 5.44
CA ILE A 95 -4.49 -12.78 5.45
C ILE A 95 -3.41 -11.95 4.79
N LEU A 96 -2.26 -11.88 5.46
CA LEU A 96 -1.05 -11.28 4.94
C LEU A 96 0.09 -12.28 5.09
N VAL A 97 0.70 -12.68 3.97
CA VAL A 97 1.99 -13.37 3.98
C VAL A 97 3.08 -12.34 3.73
N GLN A 98 3.98 -12.15 4.69
CA GLN A 98 5.03 -11.15 4.62
C GLN A 98 6.11 -11.56 3.62
N LEU A 99 6.33 -10.72 2.61
CA LEU A 99 7.38 -10.88 1.59
C LEU A 99 8.67 -10.13 1.98
N PRO A 100 9.84 -10.52 1.44
CA PRO A 100 10.06 -11.67 0.55
C PRO A 100 10.03 -13.01 1.29
N LEU A 101 9.68 -14.09 0.59
CA LEU A 101 9.79 -15.45 1.11
C LEU A 101 11.19 -16.03 0.86
N PRO A 102 11.59 -17.10 1.59
CA PRO A 102 12.78 -17.87 1.26
C PRO A 102 12.77 -18.33 -0.21
N LYS A 103 13.96 -18.34 -0.84
CA LYS A 103 14.13 -18.57 -2.29
C LYS A 103 13.58 -19.91 -2.80
N HIS A 104 13.42 -20.91 -1.94
CA HIS A 104 12.88 -22.22 -2.31
C HIS A 104 11.35 -22.25 -2.37
N ILE A 105 10.66 -21.19 -1.94
CA ILE A 105 9.20 -21.06 -1.96
C ILE A 105 8.80 -20.13 -3.11
N ASP A 106 7.86 -20.58 -3.93
CA ASP A 106 7.24 -19.74 -4.96
C ASP A 106 6.24 -18.76 -4.31
N GLU A 107 6.65 -17.49 -4.20
CA GLU A 107 5.81 -16.40 -3.70
C GLU A 107 4.47 -16.30 -4.45
N GLN A 108 4.46 -16.51 -5.77
CA GLN A 108 3.25 -16.38 -6.56
C GLN A 108 2.25 -17.51 -6.24
N ALA A 109 2.76 -18.73 -6.00
CA ALA A 109 1.91 -19.85 -5.58
C ALA A 109 1.24 -19.55 -4.24
N VAL A 110 1.99 -19.01 -3.26
CA VAL A 110 1.44 -18.66 -1.94
C VAL A 110 0.44 -17.51 -2.02
N ILE A 111 0.76 -16.44 -2.75
CA ILE A 111 -0.16 -15.30 -2.96
C ILE A 111 -1.47 -15.77 -3.61
N SER A 112 -1.39 -16.68 -4.59
CA SER A 112 -2.56 -17.19 -5.32
C SER A 112 -3.36 -18.23 -4.52
N ALA A 113 -2.84 -18.71 -3.39
CA ALA A 113 -3.53 -19.62 -2.50
C ALA A 113 -4.40 -18.88 -1.46
N ILE A 114 -4.18 -17.59 -1.23
CA ILE A 114 -5.01 -16.76 -0.34
C ILE A 114 -6.37 -16.55 -1.01
N ASP A 115 -7.47 -16.71 -0.27
CA ASP A 115 -8.81 -16.36 -0.79
C ASP A 115 -8.80 -14.88 -1.25
N PRO A 116 -9.19 -14.56 -2.49
CA PRO A 116 -9.24 -13.17 -2.98
C PRO A 116 -10.04 -12.22 -2.08
N ASP A 117 -11.04 -12.73 -1.38
CA ASP A 117 -11.88 -11.94 -0.48
C ASP A 117 -11.28 -11.85 0.95
N LYS A 118 -10.16 -12.53 1.22
CA LYS A 118 -9.30 -12.33 2.40
C LYS A 118 -7.92 -11.73 2.08
N ASP A 119 -7.60 -11.53 0.81
CA ASP A 119 -6.36 -10.88 0.33
C ASP A 119 -6.41 -9.36 0.57
N VAL A 120 -6.26 -8.98 1.83
CA VAL A 120 -6.33 -7.58 2.29
C VAL A 120 -5.10 -6.76 1.90
N ASP A 121 -4.00 -7.41 1.44
CA ASP A 121 -2.85 -6.73 0.86
C ASP A 121 -2.98 -6.51 -0.65
N GLY A 122 -3.96 -7.16 -1.30
CA GLY A 122 -4.41 -6.89 -2.67
C GLY A 122 -3.52 -7.47 -3.78
N PHE A 123 -2.68 -8.47 -3.48
CA PHE A 123 -1.73 -9.04 -4.44
C PHE A 123 -2.25 -10.24 -5.21
N HIS A 124 -3.41 -10.78 -4.83
CA HIS A 124 -4.01 -11.92 -5.50
C HIS A 124 -4.31 -11.59 -6.98
N PRO A 125 -3.95 -12.45 -7.96
CA PRO A 125 -4.19 -12.20 -9.37
C PRO A 125 -5.66 -11.87 -9.73
N ILE A 126 -6.63 -12.52 -9.07
CA ILE A 126 -8.06 -12.19 -9.19
C ILE A 126 -8.34 -10.74 -8.78
N ASN A 127 -7.77 -10.23 -7.68
CA ASN A 127 -7.92 -8.84 -7.26
C ASN A 127 -7.23 -7.86 -8.23
N ALA A 128 -6.07 -8.22 -8.76
CA ALA A 128 -5.42 -7.46 -9.82
C ALA A 128 -6.29 -7.41 -11.11
N GLY A 129 -6.93 -8.52 -11.48
CA GLY A 129 -7.87 -8.60 -12.59
C GLY A 129 -9.15 -7.79 -12.34
N ARG A 130 -9.71 -7.86 -11.12
CA ARG A 130 -10.86 -7.04 -10.69
C ARG A 130 -10.53 -5.55 -10.82
N LEU A 131 -9.36 -5.11 -10.33
CA LEU A 131 -8.89 -3.74 -10.50
C LEU A 131 -8.77 -3.34 -11.98
N ALA A 132 -8.14 -4.16 -12.81
CA ALA A 132 -7.94 -3.86 -14.24
C ALA A 132 -9.25 -3.80 -15.04
N THR A 133 -10.32 -4.45 -14.56
CA THR A 133 -11.63 -4.50 -15.21
C THR A 133 -12.68 -3.59 -14.55
N GLY A 134 -12.30 -2.85 -13.51
CA GLY A 134 -13.21 -1.98 -12.77
C GLY A 134 -14.22 -2.72 -11.88
N LEU A 135 -13.99 -4.00 -11.59
CA LEU A 135 -14.81 -4.78 -10.68
C LEU A 135 -14.44 -4.50 -9.21
N PRO A 136 -15.38 -4.65 -8.26
CA PRO A 136 -15.08 -4.60 -6.84
C PRO A 136 -14.06 -5.65 -6.44
N GLY A 137 -13.09 -5.27 -5.61
CA GLY A 137 -12.02 -6.14 -5.10
C GLY A 137 -11.09 -5.36 -4.19
N PHE A 138 -10.20 -6.07 -3.48
CA PHE A 138 -9.12 -5.41 -2.77
C PHE A 138 -8.06 -4.92 -3.74
N VAL A 139 -7.41 -3.81 -3.39
CA VAL A 139 -6.35 -3.22 -4.19
C VAL A 139 -5.09 -3.11 -3.33
N PRO A 140 -3.89 -3.18 -3.94
CA PRO A 140 -2.63 -3.07 -3.23
C PRO A 140 -2.56 -1.87 -2.27
N CYS A 141 -2.20 -2.15 -1.01
CA CYS A 141 -2.22 -1.17 0.08
C CYS A 141 -1.36 0.06 -0.21
N THR A 142 -0.14 -0.15 -0.71
CA THR A 142 0.81 0.96 -0.99
C THR A 142 0.30 1.89 -2.10
N PRO A 143 -0.05 1.38 -3.29
CA PRO A 143 -0.72 2.19 -4.32
C PRO A 143 -2.00 2.89 -3.86
N PHE A 144 -2.84 2.21 -3.09
CA PHE A 144 -4.07 2.83 -2.58
C PHE A 144 -3.76 3.98 -1.62
N GLY A 145 -2.81 3.79 -0.71
CA GLY A 145 -2.29 4.84 0.15
C GLY A 145 -1.77 6.05 -0.63
N CYS A 146 -1.08 5.83 -1.75
CA CYS A 146 -0.63 6.91 -2.63
C CYS A 146 -1.81 7.71 -3.22
N VAL A 147 -2.89 7.04 -3.64
CA VAL A 147 -4.10 7.74 -4.14
C VAL A 147 -4.73 8.60 -3.04
N LEU A 148 -4.81 8.10 -1.81
CA LEU A 148 -5.35 8.87 -0.69
C LEU A 148 -4.51 10.14 -0.40
N LEU A 149 -3.19 10.00 -0.45
CA LEU A 149 -2.26 11.14 -0.29
C LEU A 149 -2.37 12.14 -1.45
N LEU A 150 -2.55 11.68 -2.68
CA LEU A 150 -2.78 12.57 -3.82
C LEU A 150 -4.08 13.37 -3.65
N LYS A 151 -5.17 12.69 -3.27
CA LYS A 151 -6.48 13.31 -3.02
C LYS A 151 -6.51 14.26 -1.81
N SER A 152 -5.52 14.19 -0.92
CA SER A 152 -5.44 15.13 0.21
C SER A 152 -4.90 16.50 -0.19
N VAL A 153 -4.23 16.61 -1.34
CA VAL A 153 -3.61 17.87 -1.80
C VAL A 153 -4.10 18.31 -3.18
N LEU A 154 -4.67 17.40 -3.98
CA LEU A 154 -5.25 17.70 -5.28
C LEU A 154 -6.79 17.62 -5.20
N PRO A 155 -7.52 18.65 -5.62
CA PRO A 155 -8.98 18.66 -5.58
C PRO A 155 -9.61 17.64 -6.55
N SER A 156 -8.89 17.29 -7.62
CA SER A 156 -9.27 16.27 -8.59
C SER A 156 -8.02 15.69 -9.24
N LEU A 157 -8.05 14.39 -9.54
CA LEU A 157 -7.02 13.71 -10.33
C LEU A 157 -7.40 13.59 -11.82
N SER A 158 -8.64 13.90 -12.15
CA SER A 158 -9.18 13.75 -13.50
C SER A 158 -8.47 14.66 -14.49
N GLY A 159 -8.03 14.09 -15.62
CA GLY A 159 -7.34 14.79 -16.70
C GLY A 159 -5.86 15.08 -16.45
N LEU A 160 -5.35 14.87 -15.23
CA LEU A 160 -3.93 15.10 -14.92
C LEU A 160 -3.03 14.06 -15.61
N GLU A 161 -1.85 14.49 -16.02
CA GLU A 161 -0.82 13.59 -16.53
C GLU A 161 -0.01 13.00 -15.38
N ALA A 162 -0.11 11.68 -15.20
CA ALA A 162 0.59 10.95 -14.16
C ALA A 162 1.67 10.03 -14.75
N VAL A 163 2.89 10.12 -14.22
CA VAL A 163 4.00 9.24 -14.57
C VAL A 163 4.34 8.34 -13.38
N VAL A 164 4.21 7.04 -13.59
CA VAL A 164 4.65 6.02 -12.63
C VAL A 164 6.03 5.52 -13.05
N VAL A 165 7.03 5.76 -12.21
CA VAL A 165 8.42 5.32 -12.42
C VAL A 165 8.60 3.98 -11.70
N GLY A 166 8.54 2.89 -12.46
CA GLY A 166 8.56 1.53 -11.93
C GLY A 166 7.33 0.73 -12.38
N ARG A 167 7.50 -0.58 -12.58
CA ARG A 167 6.45 -1.49 -13.09
C ARG A 167 6.35 -2.80 -12.31
N SER A 168 6.69 -2.77 -11.02
CA SER A 168 6.55 -3.92 -10.14
C SER A 168 5.08 -4.36 -10.04
N ASN A 169 4.86 -5.65 -9.74
CA ASN A 169 3.52 -6.20 -9.59
C ASN A 169 2.79 -5.65 -8.35
N ILE A 170 3.55 -5.28 -7.31
CA ILE A 170 3.00 -4.85 -6.02
C ILE A 170 2.80 -3.33 -5.91
N VAL A 171 3.49 -2.52 -6.73
CA VAL A 171 3.36 -1.06 -6.70
C VAL A 171 3.09 -0.47 -8.09
N GLY A 172 4.04 -0.59 -9.03
CA GLY A 172 3.99 0.20 -10.27
C GLY A 172 2.77 -0.08 -11.15
N LYS A 173 2.49 -1.36 -11.45
CA LYS A 173 1.33 -1.76 -12.26
C LYS A 173 -0.02 -1.40 -11.59
N PRO A 174 -0.27 -1.77 -10.32
CA PRO A 174 -1.52 -1.39 -9.66
C PRO A 174 -1.68 0.11 -9.47
N MET A 175 -0.60 0.85 -9.21
CA MET A 175 -0.63 2.32 -9.15
C MET A 175 -1.12 2.94 -10.46
N ALA A 176 -0.62 2.44 -11.60
CA ALA A 176 -1.05 2.91 -12.91
C ALA A 176 -2.55 2.66 -13.15
N GLN A 177 -3.06 1.48 -12.76
CA GLN A 177 -4.49 1.16 -12.88
C GLN A 177 -5.36 2.01 -11.95
N LEU A 178 -4.90 2.27 -10.73
CA LEU A 178 -5.61 3.14 -9.80
C LEU A 178 -5.67 4.59 -10.29
N LEU A 179 -4.58 5.14 -10.83
CA LEU A 179 -4.58 6.48 -11.42
C LEU A 179 -5.49 6.55 -12.65
N LEU A 180 -5.51 5.50 -13.49
CA LEU A 180 -6.43 5.41 -14.61
C LEU A 180 -7.89 5.40 -14.15
N ARG A 181 -8.21 4.67 -13.08
CA ARG A 181 -9.54 4.66 -12.44
C ARG A 181 -9.94 6.04 -11.94
N GLU A 182 -8.99 6.86 -11.50
CA GLU A 182 -9.20 8.27 -11.11
C GLU A 182 -9.18 9.23 -12.32
N SER A 183 -9.25 8.70 -13.53
CA SER A 183 -9.30 9.45 -14.81
C SER A 183 -8.02 10.25 -15.13
N CYS A 184 -6.85 9.84 -14.64
CA CYS A 184 -5.57 10.39 -15.09
C CYS A 184 -5.20 9.86 -16.50
N THR A 185 -4.43 10.64 -17.24
CA THR A 185 -3.61 10.11 -18.35
C THR A 185 -2.35 9.50 -17.76
N VAL A 186 -2.13 8.20 -17.94
CA VAL A 186 -1.05 7.48 -17.23
C VAL A 186 0.05 7.01 -18.17
N THR A 187 1.30 7.33 -17.83
CA THR A 187 2.51 6.78 -18.48
C THR A 187 3.30 5.97 -17.46
N VAL A 188 3.64 4.72 -17.81
CA VAL A 188 4.54 3.89 -16.99
C VAL A 188 5.93 3.88 -17.61
N VAL A 189 6.92 4.33 -16.86
CA VAL A 189 8.34 4.29 -17.26
C VAL A 189 9.11 3.27 -16.44
N HIS A 190 10.17 2.70 -17.01
CA HIS A 190 10.96 1.65 -16.40
C HIS A 190 12.39 1.62 -16.96
N SER A 191 13.23 0.68 -16.51
CA SER A 191 14.65 0.53 -16.90
C SER A 191 14.93 0.35 -18.40
N ARG A 192 13.89 0.23 -19.24
CA ARG A 192 14.03 0.12 -20.71
C ARG A 192 13.39 1.29 -21.45
N THR A 193 12.80 2.25 -20.73
CA THR A 193 12.27 3.48 -21.30
C THR A 193 13.43 4.35 -21.76
N LYS A 194 13.35 4.85 -22.99
CA LYS A 194 14.28 5.85 -23.49
C LYS A 194 13.89 7.21 -22.92
N ASP A 195 14.88 7.98 -22.46
CA ASP A 195 14.70 9.34 -21.94
C ASP A 195 13.60 9.43 -20.85
N VAL A 196 13.80 8.69 -19.76
CA VAL A 196 12.95 8.78 -18.57
C VAL A 196 12.74 10.24 -18.10
N PRO A 197 13.77 11.13 -18.07
CA PRO A 197 13.58 12.53 -17.68
C PRO A 197 12.57 13.28 -18.56
N ALA A 198 12.55 13.08 -19.88
CA ALA A 198 11.57 13.75 -20.75
C ALA A 198 10.12 13.39 -20.41
N HIS A 199 9.86 12.14 -20.01
CA HIS A 199 8.52 11.74 -19.55
C HIS A 199 8.16 12.38 -18.20
N ILE A 200 9.10 12.49 -17.26
CA ILE A 200 8.84 13.08 -15.94
C ILE A 200 8.58 14.59 -16.05
N ARG A 201 9.27 15.31 -16.95
CA ARG A 201 9.16 16.77 -17.12
C ARG A 201 7.78 17.26 -17.57
N ARG A 202 6.92 16.40 -18.13
CA ARG A 202 5.55 16.74 -18.53
C ARG A 202 4.50 16.41 -17.46
N ALA A 203 4.85 15.60 -16.47
CA ALA A 203 3.90 15.03 -15.52
C ALA A 203 3.42 16.05 -14.48
N ASP A 204 2.11 16.09 -14.25
CA ASP A 204 1.50 16.76 -13.10
C ASP A 204 1.70 15.95 -11.81
N ILE A 205 1.71 14.61 -11.94
CA ILE A 205 1.92 13.67 -10.84
C ILE A 205 3.09 12.75 -11.18
N VAL A 206 4.05 12.61 -10.27
CA VAL A 206 5.16 11.65 -10.37
C VAL A 206 5.07 10.69 -9.20
N VAL A 207 4.92 9.39 -9.49
CA VAL A 207 5.01 8.32 -8.47
C VAL A 207 6.31 7.54 -8.68
N ALA A 208 7.25 7.68 -7.74
CA ALA A 208 8.54 7.02 -7.78
C ALA A 208 8.51 5.70 -7.01
N ALA A 209 8.73 4.57 -7.69
CA ALA A 209 8.68 3.22 -7.10
C ALA A 209 9.72 2.29 -7.76
N VAL A 210 10.98 2.71 -7.76
CA VAL A 210 12.12 2.01 -8.38
C VAL A 210 13.03 1.32 -7.37
N GLY A 211 13.06 1.76 -6.11
CA GLY A 211 13.97 1.22 -5.08
C GLY A 211 15.44 1.55 -5.38
N ILE A 212 15.69 2.75 -5.90
CA ILE A 212 17.04 3.25 -6.21
C ILE A 212 17.18 4.61 -5.54
N PRO A 213 18.07 4.76 -4.54
CA PRO A 213 18.15 5.96 -3.72
C PRO A 213 18.41 7.21 -4.57
N GLN A 214 17.55 8.22 -4.42
CA GLN A 214 17.73 9.57 -4.98
C GLN A 214 17.98 9.60 -6.50
N MET A 215 17.43 8.64 -7.24
CA MET A 215 17.56 8.54 -8.70
C MET A 215 16.89 9.72 -9.41
N ILE A 216 15.67 10.08 -9.01
CA ILE A 216 14.90 11.14 -9.66
C ILE A 216 15.37 12.49 -9.11
N LYS A 217 15.86 13.35 -10.00
CA LYS A 217 16.38 14.68 -9.67
C LYS A 217 15.33 15.77 -9.87
N GLY A 218 15.47 16.88 -9.14
CA GLY A 218 14.54 18.00 -9.19
C GLY A 218 14.39 18.62 -10.58
N ASP A 219 15.46 18.65 -11.39
CA ASP A 219 15.45 19.15 -12.77
C ASP A 219 14.72 18.24 -13.77
N TRP A 220 14.29 17.06 -13.33
CA TRP A 220 13.42 16.18 -14.11
C TRP A 220 11.94 16.50 -13.87
N LEU A 221 11.61 17.22 -12.80
CA LEU A 221 10.23 17.49 -12.42
C LEU A 221 9.68 18.70 -13.18
N LYS A 222 8.40 18.62 -13.54
CA LYS A 222 7.63 19.79 -13.94
C LYS A 222 7.49 20.74 -12.75
N PRO A 223 7.73 22.06 -12.91
CA PRO A 223 7.45 23.03 -11.85
C PRO A 223 5.98 22.92 -11.37
N GLY A 224 5.78 22.77 -10.07
CA GLY A 224 4.45 22.57 -9.47
C GLY A 224 3.93 21.13 -9.46
N ALA A 225 4.69 20.14 -9.94
CA ALA A 225 4.28 18.74 -9.90
C ALA A 225 4.03 18.24 -8.47
N THR A 226 3.11 17.28 -8.32
CA THR A 226 2.90 16.52 -7.09
C THR A 226 3.73 15.24 -7.13
N VAL A 227 4.62 15.06 -6.16
CA VAL A 227 5.57 13.94 -6.13
C VAL A 227 5.25 13.00 -4.97
N ILE A 228 4.98 11.73 -5.31
CA ILE A 228 4.83 10.63 -4.35
C ILE A 228 6.07 9.74 -4.46
N ASP A 229 6.88 9.75 -3.41
CA ASP A 229 8.07 8.91 -3.27
C ASP A 229 7.73 7.67 -2.44
N VAL A 230 7.62 6.53 -3.13
CA VAL A 230 7.31 5.23 -2.53
C VAL A 230 8.59 4.54 -2.03
N GLY A 231 9.75 4.94 -2.55
CA GLY A 231 11.03 4.33 -2.24
C GLY A 231 11.37 4.43 -0.76
N ILE A 232 11.89 3.34 -0.19
CA ILE A 232 12.50 3.34 1.15
C ILE A 232 13.84 2.62 1.02
N ASN A 233 14.90 3.41 0.91
CA ASN A 233 16.26 2.95 0.71
C ASN A 233 17.07 3.19 1.99
N ARG A 234 17.73 2.16 2.51
CA ARG A 234 18.61 2.28 3.67
C ARG A 234 20.01 2.69 3.22
N THR A 235 20.52 3.76 3.81
CA THR A 235 21.88 4.29 3.61
C THR A 235 22.61 4.35 4.94
N GLU A 236 23.91 4.65 4.92
CA GLU A 236 24.70 4.88 6.14
C GLU A 236 24.16 6.04 6.99
N THR A 237 23.56 7.05 6.34
CA THR A 237 23.08 8.28 6.96
C THR A 237 21.59 8.25 7.33
N GLY A 238 20.86 7.18 6.99
CA GLY A 238 19.44 7.02 7.29
C GLY A 238 18.61 6.45 6.14
N LEU A 239 17.29 6.65 6.21
CA LEU A 239 16.36 6.25 5.16
C LEU A 239 16.17 7.40 4.17
N VAL A 240 16.29 7.11 2.88
CA VAL A 240 16.03 8.06 1.79
C VAL A 240 15.09 7.43 0.77
N GLY A 241 14.41 8.27 0.00
CA GLY A 241 13.51 7.83 -1.05
C GLY A 241 14.19 7.59 -2.39
N ASP A 242 13.38 7.35 -3.42
CA ASP A 242 13.84 7.25 -4.81
C ASP A 242 14.03 8.63 -5.46
N VAL A 243 13.50 9.68 -4.84
CA VAL A 243 13.62 11.08 -5.26
C VAL A 243 14.70 11.77 -4.42
N ASP A 244 15.53 12.55 -5.09
CA ASP A 244 16.44 13.49 -4.44
C ASP A 244 15.65 14.66 -3.85
N PHE A 245 15.16 14.44 -2.62
CA PHE A 245 14.25 15.35 -1.92
C PHE A 245 14.76 16.79 -1.86
N ALA A 246 16.06 16.97 -1.59
CA ALA A 246 16.68 18.30 -1.47
C ALA A 246 16.58 19.08 -2.78
N SER A 247 16.80 18.42 -3.92
CA SER A 247 16.64 19.06 -5.23
C SER A 247 15.18 19.22 -5.66
N ALA A 248 14.30 18.32 -5.24
CA ALA A 248 12.91 18.27 -5.67
C ALA A 248 11.99 19.26 -4.94
N VAL A 249 12.28 19.56 -3.67
CA VAL A 249 11.44 20.42 -2.82
C VAL A 249 11.34 21.86 -3.33
N ASP A 250 12.31 22.33 -4.10
CA ASP A 250 12.29 23.68 -4.68
C ASP A 250 11.53 23.77 -6.01
N VAL A 251 11.20 22.63 -6.62
CA VAL A 251 10.53 22.53 -7.94
C VAL A 251 9.10 22.03 -7.81
N ALA A 252 8.87 21.03 -6.97
CA ALA A 252 7.57 20.41 -6.77
C ALA A 252 6.56 21.40 -6.15
N GLY A 253 5.28 21.23 -6.48
CA GLY A 253 4.19 21.90 -5.78
C GLY A 253 3.86 21.23 -4.45
N ALA A 254 3.92 19.89 -4.44
CA ALA A 254 3.78 19.08 -3.23
C ALA A 254 4.64 17.81 -3.32
N ILE A 255 5.15 17.32 -2.18
CA ILE A 255 6.04 16.15 -2.13
C ILE A 255 5.88 15.36 -0.84
N THR A 256 5.88 14.03 -0.90
CA THR A 256 5.96 13.17 0.28
C THR A 256 7.39 13.09 0.81
N PRO A 257 7.61 13.20 2.14
CA PRO A 257 8.93 12.97 2.72
C PRO A 257 9.24 11.47 2.83
N VAL A 258 10.52 11.13 2.85
CA VAL A 258 11.00 9.79 3.21
C VAL A 258 12.01 9.93 4.35
N PRO A 259 11.77 9.33 5.54
CA PRO A 259 10.55 8.61 5.94
C PRO A 259 9.37 9.55 6.25
N GLY A 260 8.18 8.98 6.46
CA GLY A 260 6.99 9.71 6.93
C GLY A 260 5.92 10.01 5.87
N GLY A 261 6.20 9.72 4.60
CA GLY A 261 5.23 9.78 3.50
C GLY A 261 4.42 8.49 3.34
N VAL A 262 4.79 7.68 2.34
CA VAL A 262 3.98 6.53 1.90
C VAL A 262 3.97 5.36 2.91
N GLY A 263 5.09 5.07 3.56
CA GLY A 263 5.23 3.88 4.43
C GLY A 263 4.14 3.71 5.50
N PRO A 264 3.79 4.74 6.31
CA PRO A 264 2.69 4.68 7.27
C PRO A 264 1.32 4.38 6.65
N MET A 265 1.09 4.76 5.39
CA MET A 265 -0.18 4.52 4.70
C MET A 265 -0.39 3.06 4.36
N THR A 266 0.67 2.31 4.05
CA THR A 266 0.57 0.88 3.75
C THR A 266 -0.09 0.11 4.89
N ILE A 267 0.33 0.37 6.14
CA ILE A 267 -0.26 -0.29 7.31
C ILE A 267 -1.70 0.17 7.52
N ALA A 268 -1.99 1.46 7.38
CA ALA A 268 -3.35 1.97 7.55
C ALA A 268 -4.34 1.39 6.51
N CYS A 269 -3.90 1.24 5.25
CA CYS A 269 -4.70 0.64 4.19
C CYS A 269 -4.92 -0.86 4.40
N LEU A 270 -3.94 -1.58 4.95
CA LEU A 270 -4.10 -2.98 5.34
C LEU A 270 -5.24 -3.14 6.36
N LEU A 271 -5.22 -2.33 7.42
CA LEU A 271 -6.27 -2.35 8.45
C LEU A 271 -7.64 -1.99 7.87
N ARG A 272 -7.71 -0.95 7.02
CA ARG A 272 -8.93 -0.57 6.30
C ARG A 272 -9.48 -1.75 5.50
N ASN A 273 -8.63 -2.43 4.73
CA ASN A 273 -9.04 -3.58 3.93
C ASN A 273 -9.54 -4.75 4.80
N THR A 274 -8.91 -5.00 5.95
CA THR A 274 -9.40 -6.00 6.92
C THR A 274 -10.80 -5.66 7.45
N LEU A 275 -11.05 -4.40 7.82
CA LEU A 275 -12.38 -3.97 8.27
C LEU A 275 -13.42 -4.14 7.14
N VAL A 276 -13.08 -3.75 5.92
CA VAL A 276 -13.97 -3.89 4.76
C VAL A 276 -14.24 -5.36 4.43
N SER A 277 -13.23 -6.23 4.50
CA SER A 277 -13.41 -7.68 4.36
C SER A 277 -14.38 -8.23 5.39
N ALA A 278 -14.15 -7.91 6.67
CA ALA A 278 -15.02 -8.35 7.75
C ALA A 278 -16.47 -7.88 7.54
N GLY A 279 -16.65 -6.62 7.17
CA GLY A 279 -17.96 -6.06 6.83
C GLY A 279 -18.67 -6.84 5.72
N ARG A 280 -17.97 -7.10 4.61
CA ARG A 280 -18.52 -7.88 3.48
C ARG A 280 -18.92 -9.30 3.88
N ARG A 281 -18.10 -9.96 4.69
CA ARG A 281 -18.33 -11.34 5.14
C ARG A 281 -19.50 -11.48 6.12
N GLU A 282 -19.73 -10.47 6.97
CA GLU A 282 -20.82 -10.44 7.95
C GLU A 282 -22.08 -9.70 7.45
N GLY A 283 -22.05 -9.13 6.24
CA GLY A 283 -23.14 -8.29 5.74
C GLY A 283 -23.30 -6.96 6.48
N VAL A 284 -22.24 -6.49 7.15
CA VAL A 284 -22.19 -5.19 7.84
C VAL A 284 -21.67 -4.13 6.88
N VAL A 285 -22.43 -3.05 6.69
CA VAL A 285 -22.06 -1.94 5.82
C VAL A 285 -20.93 -1.13 6.47
N VAL A 286 -19.77 -1.08 5.82
CA VAL A 286 -18.65 -0.21 6.18
C VAL A 286 -18.66 0.99 5.23
N ASP A 287 -18.72 2.20 5.78
CA ASP A 287 -18.65 3.44 4.98
C ASP A 287 -17.22 3.69 4.50
N GLU A 288 -16.87 3.05 3.38
CA GLU A 288 -15.57 3.17 2.71
C GLU A 288 -15.25 4.64 2.36
N ALA A 289 -16.24 5.44 1.99
CA ALA A 289 -16.05 6.84 1.63
C ALA A 289 -15.71 7.69 2.86
N MET A 290 -16.28 7.40 4.03
CA MET A 290 -15.92 8.05 5.30
C MET A 290 -14.50 7.69 5.72
N LEU A 291 -14.10 6.41 5.59
CA LEU A 291 -12.73 5.97 5.90
C LEU A 291 -11.70 6.71 5.04
N ASP A 292 -11.96 6.84 3.74
CA ASP A 292 -11.01 7.34 2.74
C ASP A 292 -10.86 8.87 2.71
N ARG A 293 -11.71 9.61 3.42
CA ARG A 293 -11.61 11.09 3.46
C ARG A 293 -10.29 11.54 4.07
N ALA A 294 -9.70 12.59 3.49
CA ALA A 294 -8.69 13.36 4.21
C ALA A 294 -9.34 13.95 5.46
N GLY A 295 -8.76 13.68 6.64
CA GLY A 295 -9.18 14.38 7.85
C GLY A 295 -8.75 15.84 7.71
N LEU A 296 -9.72 16.74 7.62
CA LEU A 296 -9.50 18.17 7.78
C LEU A 296 -9.42 18.50 9.27
#